data_AF-A0A916FU10-F1
#
_entry.id   AF-A0A916FU10-F1
#
_cell.length_a   1.000
_cell.length_b   1.000
_cell.length_c   1.000
_cell.angle_alpha   90.00
_cell.angle_beta   90.00
_cell.angle_gamma   90.00
#
_symmetry.space_group_name_H-M   'P 1'
#
loop_
_entity.id
_entity.type
_entity.pdbx_description
1 polymer ?
#
loop_
_entity_poly.entity_id
_entity_poly.type
_entity_poly.pdbx_seq_one_letter_code
_entity_poly.pdbx_strand_id
1 'polypeptide(L)'
;VKILQWWKEGYDAGVFGNFGRPTADTQKAFDAQQTAMMIESTAGLRARLNAAQGKFELGTGFLPRPDEAAFQKAGTIIGGASVYIMKDRPATEQNCAWQFVKFSVSPEIQAYWHTASGYYPVTKKAYDVKEDQEWVAKYPQFKTAVDQLHAAPNNRFTQGAFTGAMPAARQRIELAIEEVVGGKSTPQQALDAAAADVTKLVTDYNKTAPK
;
A
#
# COMPACT_ATOMS: atom_id res chain seq x y z
N VAL A 1 1.46 -17.39 8.17
CA VAL A 1 2.53 -18.39 8.34
C VAL A 1 3.24 -18.71 7.02
N LYS A 2 2.60 -19.37 6.04
CA LYS A 2 3.24 -19.72 4.75
C LYS A 2 3.95 -18.56 4.04
N ILE A 3 3.35 -17.38 3.97
CA ILE A 3 3.97 -16.19 3.35
C ILE A 3 5.25 -15.75 4.08
N LEU A 4 5.23 -15.78 5.42
CA LEU A 4 6.40 -15.39 6.21
C LEU A 4 7.50 -16.48 6.17
N GLN A 5 7.11 -17.74 6.04
CA GLN A 5 8.03 -18.84 5.76
C GLN A 5 8.72 -18.66 4.39
N TRP A 6 7.95 -18.37 3.33
CA TRP A 6 8.50 -18.08 2.01
C TRP A 6 9.44 -16.87 2.02
N TRP A 7 9.11 -15.82 2.76
CA TRP A 7 10.01 -14.67 2.94
C TRP A 7 11.32 -15.11 3.61
N LYS A 8 11.25 -15.86 4.71
CA LYS A 8 12.44 -16.38 5.40
C LYS A 8 13.33 -17.22 4.49
N GLU A 9 12.73 -18.12 3.72
CA GLU A 9 13.45 -18.95 2.74
C GLU A 9 14.14 -18.11 1.67
N GLY A 10 13.46 -17.09 1.14
CA GLY A 10 14.06 -16.17 0.18
C GLY A 10 15.21 -15.34 0.78
N TYR A 11 15.11 -14.95 2.05
CA TYR A 11 16.19 -14.28 2.75
C TYR A 11 17.39 -15.21 2.98
N ASP A 12 17.15 -16.43 3.47
CA ASP A 12 18.20 -17.42 3.74
C ASP A 12 18.93 -17.86 2.47
N ALA A 13 18.20 -17.94 1.35
CA ALA A 13 18.77 -18.23 0.03
C ALA A 13 19.53 -17.03 -0.58
N GLY A 14 19.52 -15.87 0.06
CA GLY A 14 20.19 -14.65 -0.42
C GLY A 14 19.47 -13.97 -1.61
N VAL A 15 18.22 -14.35 -1.91
CA VAL A 15 17.45 -13.75 -3.00
C VAL A 15 16.60 -12.56 -2.55
N PHE A 16 16.28 -12.45 -1.25
CA PHE A 16 15.63 -11.29 -0.66
C PHE A 16 16.60 -10.50 0.21
N GLY A 17 16.76 -9.21 -0.09
CA GLY A 17 17.54 -8.29 0.72
C GLY A 17 16.79 -7.81 1.96
N ASN A 18 17.53 -7.49 3.02
CA ASN A 18 17.01 -6.81 4.21
C ASN A 18 17.69 -5.45 4.35
N PHE A 19 16.94 -4.37 4.09
CA PHE A 19 17.41 -2.99 4.18
C PHE A 19 16.86 -2.26 5.42
N GLY A 20 16.25 -3.00 6.35
CA GLY A 20 15.63 -2.44 7.54
C GLY A 20 14.28 -1.78 7.28
N ARG A 21 13.77 -1.07 8.30
CA ARG A 21 12.48 -0.37 8.26
C ARG A 21 12.45 0.89 7.39
N PRO A 22 13.52 1.71 7.30
CA PRO A 22 13.46 2.94 6.52
C PRO A 22 13.26 2.62 5.04
N THR A 23 12.10 3.00 4.49
CA THR A 23 11.77 2.81 3.06
C THR A 23 12.86 3.40 2.15
N ALA A 24 13.47 4.51 2.56
CA ALA A 24 14.53 5.18 1.81
C ALA A 24 15.75 4.29 1.54
N ASP A 25 16.05 3.31 2.40
CA ASP A 25 17.23 2.47 2.23
C ASP A 25 16.99 1.39 1.16
N THR A 26 15.81 0.77 1.11
CA THR A 26 15.39 -0.10 -0.01
C THR A 26 15.35 0.67 -1.33
N GLN A 27 14.85 1.91 -1.31
CA GLN A 27 14.81 2.77 -2.49
C GLN A 27 16.21 3.10 -3.02
N LYS A 28 17.16 3.45 -2.15
CA LYS A 28 18.55 3.69 -2.54
C LYS A 28 19.21 2.44 -3.11
N ALA A 29 18.97 1.27 -2.50
CA ALA A 29 19.50 0.01 -3.00
C ALA A 29 18.98 -0.29 -4.41
N PHE A 30 17.69 -0.07 -4.66
CA PHE A 30 17.09 -0.22 -5.99
C PHE A 30 17.64 0.79 -7.01
N ASP A 31 17.67 2.07 -6.66
CA ASP A 31 18.19 3.14 -7.54
C ASP A 31 19.70 2.95 -7.85
N ALA A 32 20.44 2.30 -6.95
CA ALA A 32 21.84 1.92 -7.12
C ALA A 32 22.04 0.56 -7.83
N GLN A 33 20.96 -0.08 -8.31
CA GLN A 33 20.97 -1.39 -8.99
C GLN A 33 21.52 -2.54 -8.13
N GLN A 34 21.42 -2.42 -6.80
CA GLN A 34 21.78 -3.48 -5.86
C GLN A 34 20.65 -4.52 -5.70
N THR A 35 19.42 -4.13 -6.03
CA THR A 35 18.27 -5.03 -6.08
C THR A 35 17.60 -4.96 -7.45
N ALA A 36 17.25 -6.12 -8.01
CA ALA A 36 16.57 -6.21 -9.29
C ALA A 36 15.08 -5.87 -9.20
N MET A 37 14.46 -6.07 -8.03
CA MET A 37 13.05 -5.85 -7.78
C MET A 37 12.83 -5.22 -6.41
N MET A 38 11.75 -4.44 -6.29
CA MET A 38 11.30 -3.84 -5.02
C MET A 38 9.77 -3.82 -4.99
N ILE A 39 9.18 -4.07 -3.82
CA ILE A 39 7.77 -3.81 -3.54
C ILE A 39 7.66 -2.44 -2.89
N GLU A 40 6.95 -1.51 -3.53
CA GLU A 40 6.90 -0.11 -3.11
C GLU A 40 5.55 0.54 -3.45
N SER A 41 5.24 1.64 -2.77
CA SER A 41 4.12 2.52 -3.04
C SER A 41 4.16 3.08 -4.46
N THR A 42 3.01 3.09 -5.13
CA THR A 42 2.85 3.74 -6.44
C THR A 42 3.16 5.23 -6.42
N ALA A 43 3.00 5.90 -5.26
CA ALA A 43 3.37 7.31 -5.10
C ALA A 43 4.88 7.54 -5.29
N GLY A 44 5.72 6.52 -5.08
CA GLY A 44 7.16 6.60 -5.32
C GLY A 44 7.57 6.39 -6.78
N LEU A 45 6.68 5.89 -7.65
CA LEU A 45 7.03 5.40 -8.97
C LEU A 45 7.62 6.49 -9.89
N ARG A 46 7.09 7.73 -9.83
CA ARG A 46 7.63 8.85 -10.62
C ARG A 46 9.09 9.13 -10.28
N ALA A 47 9.42 9.14 -8.98
CA ALA A 47 10.79 9.37 -8.53
C ALA A 47 11.73 8.25 -9.00
N ARG A 48 11.26 6.99 -8.96
CA ARG A 48 12.02 5.83 -9.44
C ARG A 48 12.24 5.84 -10.96
N LEU A 49 11.21 6.20 -11.74
CA LEU A 49 11.34 6.39 -13.19
C LEU A 49 12.39 7.45 -13.54
N ASN A 50 12.39 8.57 -12.82
CA ASN A 50 13.40 9.61 -12.99
C ASN A 50 14.79 9.13 -12.57
N ALA A 51 14.91 8.38 -11.48
CA ALA A 51 16.18 7.83 -11.01
C ALA A 51 16.79 6.80 -11.97
N ALA A 52 15.93 6.03 -12.66
CA ALA A 52 16.29 5.01 -13.65
C ALA A 52 16.65 5.60 -15.03
N GLN A 53 16.19 6.81 -15.34
CA GLN A 53 16.36 7.43 -16.65
C GLN A 53 17.84 7.44 -17.09
N GLY A 54 18.11 6.84 -18.25
CA GLY A 54 19.47 6.73 -18.81
C GLY A 54 20.39 5.73 -18.10
N LYS A 55 19.89 4.97 -17.12
CA LYS A 55 20.65 3.97 -16.36
C LYS A 55 20.15 2.55 -16.59
N PHE A 56 18.84 2.33 -16.46
CA PHE A 56 18.21 1.03 -16.66
C PHE A 56 16.73 1.18 -17.02
N GLU A 57 16.14 0.13 -17.58
CA GLU A 57 14.71 0.08 -17.85
C GLU A 57 13.93 -0.31 -16.59
N LEU A 58 12.92 0.49 -16.25
CA LEU A 58 12.04 0.22 -15.11
C LEU A 58 10.66 -0.27 -15.58
N GLY A 59 10.36 -1.53 -15.25
CA GLY A 59 9.04 -2.13 -15.40
C GLY A 59 8.25 -2.21 -14.09
N THR A 60 6.95 -2.48 -14.21
CA THR A 60 6.04 -2.68 -13.06
C THR A 60 5.22 -3.96 -13.25
N GLY A 61 5.04 -4.72 -12.17
CA GLY A 61 4.28 -5.96 -12.15
C GLY A 61 3.23 -5.98 -11.04
N PHE A 62 2.31 -6.95 -11.10
CA PHE A 62 1.40 -7.21 -9.98
C PHE A 62 2.20 -7.73 -8.79
N LEU A 63 1.67 -7.55 -7.58
CA LEU A 63 2.28 -8.16 -6.39
C LEU A 63 2.35 -9.68 -6.57
N PRO A 64 3.47 -10.32 -6.20
CA PRO A 64 3.59 -11.76 -6.26
C PRO A 64 2.53 -12.41 -5.37
N ARG A 65 1.98 -13.53 -5.84
CA ARG A 65 0.98 -14.32 -5.13
C ARG A 65 1.50 -15.74 -4.93
N PRO A 66 1.06 -16.44 -3.87
CA PRO A 66 1.54 -17.79 -3.58
C PRO A 66 1.12 -18.83 -4.64
N ASP A 67 -0.01 -18.62 -5.31
CA ASP A 67 -0.54 -19.51 -6.33
C ASP A 67 -1.54 -18.77 -7.26
N GLU A 68 -1.92 -19.43 -8.36
CA GLU A 68 -2.87 -18.90 -9.34
C GLU A 68 -4.28 -18.69 -8.74
N ALA A 69 -4.70 -19.58 -7.83
CA ALA A 69 -6.01 -19.49 -7.19
C ALA A 69 -6.14 -18.23 -6.31
N ALA A 70 -5.03 -17.72 -5.77
CA ALA A 70 -4.98 -16.48 -5.01
C ALA A 70 -5.36 -15.26 -5.87
N PHE A 71 -5.21 -15.29 -7.20
CA PHE A 71 -5.67 -14.21 -8.09
C PHE A 71 -7.18 -13.98 -8.02
N GLN A 72 -7.95 -15.04 -7.74
CA GLN A 72 -9.42 -14.98 -7.69
C GLN A 72 -9.99 -14.68 -6.29
N LYS A 73 -9.19 -14.83 -5.23
CA LYS A 73 -9.66 -14.78 -3.83
C LYS A 73 -9.04 -13.65 -3.01
N ALA A 74 -7.82 -13.26 -3.34
CA ALA A 74 -7.08 -12.20 -2.67
C ALA A 74 -6.93 -10.99 -3.60
N GLY A 75 -6.36 -9.91 -3.10
CA GLY A 75 -6.12 -8.71 -3.89
C GLY A 75 -5.25 -7.73 -3.12
N THR A 76 -4.97 -6.60 -3.78
CA THR A 76 -4.33 -5.47 -3.10
C THR A 76 -5.38 -4.67 -2.33
N ILE A 77 -4.97 -4.07 -1.21
CA ILE A 77 -5.77 -3.07 -0.48
C ILE A 77 -5.15 -1.69 -0.71
N ILE A 78 -5.97 -0.66 -0.65
CA ILE A 78 -5.47 0.71 -0.75
C ILE A 78 -4.74 1.14 0.53
N GLY A 79 -3.70 1.94 0.36
CA GLY A 79 -3.02 2.68 1.42
C GLY A 79 -3.36 4.17 1.36
N GLY A 80 -2.47 5.01 1.89
CA GLY A 80 -2.63 6.46 1.89
C GLY A 80 -3.49 7.00 3.03
N ALA A 81 -4.26 8.03 2.77
CA ALA A 81 -5.08 8.74 3.74
C ALA A 81 -6.47 9.06 3.18
N SER A 82 -7.40 9.37 4.08
CA SER A 82 -8.76 9.80 3.75
C SER A 82 -9.02 11.19 4.33
N VAL A 83 -9.93 11.94 3.71
CA VAL A 83 -10.40 13.23 4.21
C VAL A 83 -11.67 13.01 5.05
N TYR A 84 -11.68 13.50 6.28
CA TYR A 84 -12.82 13.42 7.20
C TYR A 84 -13.37 14.81 7.51
N ILE A 85 -14.70 14.93 7.64
CA ILE A 85 -15.37 16.12 8.14
C ILE A 85 -15.64 15.92 9.63
N MET A 86 -15.18 16.85 10.45
CA MET A 86 -15.30 16.78 11.90
C MET A 86 -16.74 17.02 12.34
N LYS A 87 -17.30 16.11 13.15
CA LYS A 87 -18.70 16.17 13.61
C LYS A 87 -19.01 17.39 14.49
N ASP A 88 -18.03 17.83 15.30
CA ASP A 88 -18.23 18.85 16.35
C ASP A 88 -17.87 20.27 15.86
N ARG A 89 -18.17 20.58 14.60
CA ARG A 89 -17.93 21.90 13.98
C ARG A 89 -19.24 22.59 13.59
N PRO A 90 -19.30 23.93 13.51
CA PRO A 90 -20.48 24.64 13.01
C PRO A 90 -20.95 24.13 11.64
N ALA A 91 -22.27 24.10 11.42
CA ALA A 91 -22.85 23.59 10.16
C ALA A 91 -22.33 24.33 8.92
N THR A 92 -22.06 25.63 9.03
CA THR A 92 -21.46 26.43 7.96
C THR A 92 -20.09 25.91 7.56
N GLU A 93 -19.24 25.55 8.53
CA GLU A 93 -17.91 24.97 8.26
C GLU A 93 -18.00 23.57 7.67
N GLN A 94 -18.92 22.73 8.18
CA GLN A 94 -19.15 21.39 7.63
C GLN A 94 -19.61 21.47 6.16
N ASN A 95 -20.49 22.42 5.84
CA ASN A 95 -20.94 22.67 4.47
C ASN A 95 -19.79 23.13 3.56
N CYS A 96 -18.93 24.04 4.03
CA CYS A 96 -17.73 24.45 3.30
C CYS A 96 -16.76 23.27 3.07
N ALA A 97 -16.50 22.46 4.11
CA ALA A 97 -15.68 21.26 4.00
C ALA A 97 -16.27 20.26 2.99
N TRP A 98 -17.60 20.12 2.94
CA TRP A 98 -18.27 19.30 1.94
C TRP A 98 -18.11 19.83 0.51
N GLN A 99 -18.13 21.15 0.30
CA GLN A 99 -17.79 21.71 -1.02
C GLN A 99 -16.36 21.36 -1.43
N PHE A 100 -15.41 21.44 -0.49
CA PHE A 100 -14.03 21.04 -0.75
C PHE A 100 -13.91 19.55 -1.08
N VAL A 101 -14.61 18.66 -0.37
CA VAL A 101 -14.62 17.22 -0.68
C VAL A 101 -15.17 16.96 -2.08
N LYS A 102 -16.28 17.60 -2.46
CA LYS A 102 -16.83 17.46 -3.82
C LYS A 102 -15.86 17.96 -4.89
N PHE A 103 -15.19 19.08 -4.65
CA PHE A 103 -14.15 19.59 -5.54
C PHE A 103 -12.98 18.61 -5.63
N SER A 104 -12.47 18.09 -4.50
CA SER A 104 -11.30 17.23 -4.48
C SER A 104 -11.53 15.89 -5.17
N VAL A 105 -12.77 15.37 -5.15
CA VAL A 105 -13.15 14.13 -5.87
C VAL A 105 -13.74 14.38 -7.26
N SER A 106 -13.73 15.62 -7.75
CA SER A 106 -14.14 15.89 -9.14
C SER A 106 -13.19 15.22 -10.14
N PRO A 107 -13.66 14.83 -11.34
CA PRO A 107 -12.84 14.14 -12.33
C PRO A 107 -11.54 14.88 -12.66
N GLU A 108 -11.61 16.19 -12.88
CA GLU A 108 -10.49 17.03 -13.28
C GLU A 108 -9.43 17.12 -12.16
N ILE A 109 -9.87 17.25 -10.91
CA ILE A 109 -8.95 17.34 -9.77
C ILE A 109 -8.35 15.99 -9.43
N GLN A 110 -9.10 14.90 -9.59
CA GLN A 110 -8.56 13.54 -9.42
C GLN A 110 -7.54 13.19 -10.50
N ALA A 111 -7.77 13.59 -11.76
CA ALA A 111 -6.79 13.46 -12.84
C ALA A 111 -5.53 14.27 -12.52
N TYR A 112 -5.67 15.55 -12.15
CA TYR A 112 -4.54 16.38 -11.72
C TYR A 112 -3.76 15.75 -10.56
N TRP A 113 -4.45 15.28 -9.52
CA TRP A 113 -3.81 14.64 -8.38
C TRP A 113 -3.06 13.37 -8.78
N HIS A 114 -3.66 12.53 -9.65
CA HIS A 114 -3.01 11.33 -10.16
C HIS A 114 -1.75 11.66 -10.92
N THR A 115 -1.81 12.58 -11.87
CA THR A 115 -0.68 12.89 -12.73
C THR A 115 0.46 13.59 -11.99
N ALA A 116 0.13 14.38 -10.96
CA ALA A 116 1.11 15.08 -10.13
C ALA A 116 1.77 14.18 -9.08
N SER A 117 1.08 13.17 -8.56
CA SER A 117 1.53 12.40 -7.38
C SER A 117 1.78 10.91 -7.63
N GLY A 118 1.15 10.32 -8.64
CA GLY A 118 1.13 8.87 -8.87
C GLY A 118 0.09 8.09 -8.05
N TYR A 119 -0.70 8.75 -7.19
CA TYR A 119 -1.83 8.12 -6.49
C TYR A 119 -2.99 7.83 -7.43
N TYR A 120 -3.68 6.70 -7.27
CA TYR A 120 -4.86 6.36 -8.07
C TYR A 120 -5.98 7.43 -7.96
N PRO A 121 -6.66 7.75 -9.08
CA PRO A 121 -7.93 8.46 -9.02
C PRO A 121 -8.98 7.65 -8.26
N VAL A 122 -9.67 8.28 -7.30
CA VAL A 122 -10.82 7.66 -6.60
C VAL A 122 -12.14 7.83 -7.36
N THR A 123 -12.14 8.63 -8.42
CA THR A 123 -13.28 8.90 -9.29
C THR A 123 -13.04 8.32 -10.67
N LYS A 124 -13.86 7.35 -11.10
CA LYS A 124 -13.67 6.64 -12.38
C LYS A 124 -13.59 7.56 -13.60
N LYS A 125 -14.38 8.64 -13.64
CA LYS A 125 -14.38 9.61 -14.74
C LYS A 125 -13.04 10.35 -14.90
N ALA A 126 -12.16 10.32 -13.90
CA ALA A 126 -10.83 10.92 -14.01
C ALA A 126 -9.98 10.23 -15.08
N TYR A 127 -10.16 8.91 -15.28
CA TYR A 127 -9.46 8.15 -16.33
C TYR A 127 -9.87 8.55 -17.75
N ASP A 128 -11.00 9.25 -17.90
CA ASP A 128 -11.47 9.77 -19.19
C ASP A 128 -10.98 11.21 -19.44
N VAL A 129 -10.33 11.85 -18.46
CA VAL A 129 -9.78 13.20 -18.60
C VAL A 129 -8.55 13.14 -19.48
N LYS A 130 -8.47 14.01 -20.48
CA LYS A 130 -7.38 14.05 -21.47
C LYS A 130 -5.98 14.06 -20.84
N GLU A 131 -5.80 14.85 -19.78
CA GLU A 131 -4.52 14.94 -19.05
C GLU A 131 -4.08 13.57 -18.47
N ASP A 132 -5.04 12.79 -17.95
CA ASP A 132 -4.80 11.45 -17.41
C ASP A 132 -4.40 10.48 -18.53
N GLN A 133 -5.13 10.49 -19.64
CA GLN A 133 -4.87 9.65 -20.81
C GLN A 133 -3.49 9.89 -21.41
N GLU A 134 -3.12 11.16 -21.62
CA GLU A 134 -1.80 11.54 -22.13
C GLU A 134 -0.69 11.14 -21.17
N TRP A 135 -0.93 11.28 -19.86
CA TRP A 135 0.04 10.92 -18.84
C TRP A 135 0.24 9.39 -18.73
N VAL A 136 -0.82 8.59 -18.78
CA VAL A 136 -0.73 7.12 -18.78
C VAL A 136 -0.06 6.63 -20.06
N ALA A 137 -0.33 7.25 -21.22
CA ALA A 137 0.36 6.92 -22.47
C ALA A 137 1.88 7.18 -22.37
N LYS A 138 2.27 8.28 -21.71
CA LYS A 138 3.68 8.61 -21.46
C LYS A 138 4.34 7.72 -20.40
N TYR A 139 3.57 7.27 -19.42
CA TYR A 139 4.05 6.50 -18.27
C TYR A 139 3.18 5.26 -18.02
N PRO A 140 3.23 4.26 -18.92
CA PRO A 140 2.35 3.09 -18.86
C PRO A 140 2.51 2.27 -17.58
N GLN A 141 3.63 2.41 -16.86
CA GLN A 141 3.90 1.74 -15.59
C GLN A 141 2.84 2.03 -14.51
N PHE A 142 2.19 3.20 -14.55
CA PHE A 142 1.13 3.53 -13.58
C PHE A 142 -0.16 2.74 -13.80
N LYS A 143 -0.38 2.20 -15.00
CA LYS A 143 -1.54 1.36 -15.31
C LYS A 143 -1.53 0.05 -14.53
N THR A 144 -0.35 -0.54 -14.28
CA THR A 144 -0.19 -1.81 -13.58
C THR A 144 -0.96 -1.84 -12.27
N ALA A 145 -0.89 -0.75 -11.51
CA ALA A 145 -1.46 -0.72 -10.20
C ALA A 145 -2.99 -0.47 -10.24
N VAL A 146 -3.47 0.34 -11.19
CA VAL A 146 -4.90 0.51 -11.47
C VAL A 146 -5.52 -0.81 -11.88
N ASP A 147 -4.86 -1.54 -12.79
CA ASP A 147 -5.30 -2.86 -13.25
C ASP A 147 -5.35 -3.87 -12.09
N GLN A 148 -4.32 -3.88 -11.25
CA GLN A 148 -4.27 -4.77 -10.09
C GLN A 148 -5.39 -4.48 -9.08
N LEU A 149 -5.75 -3.22 -8.88
CA LEU A 149 -6.86 -2.82 -8.01
C LEU A 149 -8.20 -3.23 -8.61
N HIS A 150 -8.42 -3.04 -9.91
CA HIS A 150 -9.65 -3.45 -10.59
C HIS A 150 -9.81 -4.97 -10.72
N ALA A 151 -8.71 -5.71 -10.81
CA ALA A 151 -8.71 -7.16 -10.83
C ALA A 151 -9.01 -7.78 -9.46
N ALA A 152 -8.89 -7.02 -8.36
CA ALA A 152 -9.15 -7.53 -7.02
C ALA A 152 -10.67 -7.80 -6.83
N PRO A 153 -11.07 -8.99 -6.34
CA PRO A 153 -12.45 -9.25 -6.00
C PRO A 153 -12.90 -8.33 -4.86
N ASN A 154 -14.17 -7.95 -4.79
CA ASN A 154 -14.69 -7.22 -3.63
C ASN A 154 -15.11 -8.22 -2.53
N ASN A 155 -14.26 -8.40 -1.51
CA ASN A 155 -14.51 -9.33 -0.41
C ASN A 155 -13.84 -8.85 0.90
N ARG A 156 -14.00 -9.63 1.97
CA ARG A 156 -13.47 -9.31 3.31
C ARG A 156 -11.97 -8.99 3.32
N PHE A 157 -11.17 -9.60 2.45
CA PHE A 157 -9.72 -9.45 2.44
C PHE A 157 -9.25 -8.22 1.64
N THR A 158 -10.05 -7.75 0.69
CA THR A 158 -9.70 -6.67 -0.25
C THR A 158 -10.36 -5.33 0.09
N GLN A 159 -11.32 -5.30 1.01
CA GLN A 159 -11.93 -4.08 1.52
C GLN A 159 -11.04 -3.28 2.49
N GLY A 160 -9.87 -3.83 2.84
CA GLY A 160 -8.93 -3.20 3.78
C GLY A 160 -9.17 -3.59 5.24
N ALA A 161 -8.27 -3.11 6.10
CA ALA A 161 -8.33 -3.36 7.54
C ALA A 161 -8.95 -2.16 8.26
N PHE A 162 -9.94 -2.42 9.10
CA PHE A 162 -10.61 -1.42 9.91
C PHE A 162 -10.42 -1.71 11.40
N THR A 163 -9.53 -0.97 12.05
CA THR A 163 -9.34 -1.02 13.51
C THR A 163 -8.68 0.25 14.03
N GLY A 164 -9.04 0.69 15.24
CA GLY A 164 -8.35 1.80 15.91
C GLY A 164 -6.94 1.46 16.40
N ALA A 165 -6.58 0.18 16.43
CA ALA A 165 -5.26 -0.30 16.81
C ALA A 165 -4.28 -0.42 15.62
N MET A 166 -4.63 0.06 14.42
CA MET A 166 -3.85 -0.16 13.19
C MET A 166 -2.35 0.20 13.30
N PRO A 167 -1.95 1.37 13.86
CA PRO A 167 -0.53 1.71 13.96
C PRO A 167 0.27 0.70 14.79
N ALA A 168 -0.25 0.31 15.96
CA ALA A 168 0.39 -0.67 16.81
C ALA A 168 0.36 -2.08 16.19
N ALA A 169 -0.73 -2.44 15.52
CA ALA A 169 -0.82 -3.71 14.81
C ALA A 169 0.24 -3.86 13.72
N ARG A 170 0.49 -2.80 12.93
CA ARG A 170 1.58 -2.79 11.93
C ARG A 170 2.94 -3.02 12.57
N GLN A 171 3.26 -2.29 13.65
CA GLN A 171 4.53 -2.44 14.37
C GLN A 171 4.74 -3.86 14.91
N ARG A 172 3.68 -4.53 15.38
CA ARG A 172 3.76 -5.92 15.86
C ARG A 172 4.04 -6.91 14.72
N ILE A 173 3.45 -6.70 13.55
CA ILE A 173 3.74 -7.52 12.37
C ILE A 173 5.16 -7.26 11.84
N GLU A 174 5.62 -6.01 11.82
CA GLU A 174 7.00 -5.66 11.48
C GLU A 174 8.02 -6.36 12.40
N LEU A 175 7.78 -6.32 13.72
CA LEU A 175 8.60 -7.03 14.71
C LEU A 175 8.62 -8.55 14.44
N ALA A 176 7.47 -9.15 14.18
CA ALA A 176 7.39 -10.59 13.89
C ALA A 176 8.19 -10.97 12.63
N ILE A 177 8.18 -10.12 11.60
CA ILE A 177 9.01 -10.32 10.41
C ILE A 177 10.49 -10.25 10.77
N GLU A 178 10.91 -9.25 11.54
CA GLU A 178 12.30 -9.08 11.98
C GLU A 178 12.80 -10.23 12.85
N GLU A 179 11.98 -10.74 13.76
CA GLU A 179 12.31 -11.89 14.59
C GLU A 179 12.51 -13.16 13.78
N VAL A 180 11.64 -13.39 12.79
CA VAL A 180 11.77 -14.54 11.89
C VAL A 180 13.00 -14.41 11.03
N VAL A 181 13.19 -13.28 10.34
CA VAL A 181 14.35 -13.04 9.48
C VAL A 181 15.66 -13.13 10.27
N GLY A 182 15.68 -12.62 11.50
CA GLY A 182 16.82 -12.71 12.41
C GLY A 182 17.02 -14.06 13.09
N GLY A 183 16.19 -15.08 12.79
CA GLY A 183 16.30 -16.43 13.34
C GLY A 183 15.93 -16.55 14.83
N LYS A 184 15.26 -15.56 15.40
CA LYS A 184 14.86 -15.54 16.83
C LYS A 184 13.60 -16.35 17.10
N SER A 185 12.76 -16.59 16.08
CA SER A 185 11.49 -17.32 16.22
C SER A 185 11.09 -17.98 14.91
N THR A 186 10.30 -19.05 15.00
CA THR A 186 9.64 -19.61 13.81
C THR A 186 8.52 -18.70 13.33
N PRO A 187 8.11 -18.76 12.04
CA PRO A 187 6.98 -17.98 11.53
C PRO A 187 5.67 -18.19 12.29
N GLN A 188 5.42 -19.40 12.81
CA GLN A 188 4.24 -19.70 13.59
C GLN A 188 4.29 -18.97 14.94
N GLN A 189 5.38 -19.14 15.69
CA GLN A 189 5.55 -18.53 17.02
C GLN A 189 5.46 -17.00 16.96
N ALA A 190 6.16 -16.37 16.01
CA ALA A 190 6.17 -14.91 15.88
C ALA A 190 4.78 -14.36 15.51
N LEU A 191 4.05 -15.04 14.62
CA LEU A 191 2.70 -14.62 14.23
C LEU A 191 1.66 -14.89 15.30
N ASP A 192 1.79 -15.96 16.08
CA ASP A 192 0.89 -16.23 17.22
C ASP A 192 1.07 -15.19 18.32
N ALA A 193 2.31 -14.82 18.63
CA ALA A 193 2.63 -13.75 19.57
C ALA A 193 2.05 -12.40 19.09
N ALA A 194 2.29 -12.04 17.82
CA ALA A 194 1.72 -10.83 17.22
C ALA A 194 0.18 -10.86 17.23
N ALA A 195 -0.45 -11.99 16.92
CA ALA A 195 -1.90 -12.14 16.93
C ALA A 195 -2.48 -11.96 18.35
N ALA A 196 -1.84 -12.51 19.37
CA ALA A 196 -2.26 -12.33 20.76
C ALA A 196 -2.19 -10.86 21.19
N ASP A 197 -1.06 -10.19 20.92
CA ASP A 197 -0.86 -8.77 21.22
C ASP A 197 -1.88 -7.88 20.50
N VAL A 198 -2.06 -8.09 19.20
CA VAL A 198 -3.01 -7.31 18.40
C VAL A 198 -4.45 -7.56 18.84
N THR A 199 -4.81 -8.81 19.16
CA THR A 199 -6.14 -9.13 19.68
C THR A 199 -6.42 -8.37 20.97
N LYS A 200 -5.43 -8.29 21.88
CA LYS A 200 -5.56 -7.51 23.10
C LYS A 200 -5.73 -6.02 22.80
N LEU A 201 -4.90 -5.45 21.91
CA LEU A 201 -4.99 -4.03 21.53
C LEU A 201 -6.35 -3.67 20.92
N VAL A 202 -6.87 -4.50 20.02
CA VAL A 202 -8.20 -4.31 19.43
C VAL A 202 -9.29 -4.41 20.49
N THR A 203 -9.19 -5.40 21.39
CA THR A 203 -10.15 -5.59 22.49
C THR A 203 -10.17 -4.38 23.41
N ASP A 204 -9.00 -3.84 23.78
CA ASP A 204 -8.90 -2.68 24.65
C ASP A 204 -9.38 -1.40 23.96
N TYR A 205 -9.08 -1.21 22.68
CA TYR A 205 -9.64 -0.12 21.89
C TYR A 205 -11.17 -0.17 21.87
N ASN A 206 -11.76 -1.35 21.65
CA ASN A 206 -13.22 -1.51 21.59
C ASN A 206 -13.92 -1.24 22.93
N LYS A 207 -13.22 -1.31 24.07
CA LYS A 207 -13.78 -0.94 25.38
C LYS A 207 -13.90 0.57 25.55
N THR A 208 -13.01 1.34 24.91
CA THR A 208 -12.91 2.80 25.08
C THR A 208 -13.46 3.58 23.89
N ALA A 209 -13.66 2.92 22.74
CA ALA A 209 -14.24 3.53 21.57
C ALA A 209 -15.67 4.03 21.85
N PRO A 210 -16.02 5.27 21.49
CA PRO A 210 -17.39 5.75 21.57
C PRO A 210 -18.30 4.88 20.70
N LYS A 211 -19.41 4.42 21.28
CA LYS A 211 -20.44 3.63 20.60
C LYS A 211 -21.30 4.49 19.69
#